data_AF-A0A7S2NF18-F1
#
_entry.id   AF-A0A7S2NF18-F1
#
_cell.length_a   1.000
_cell.length_b   1.000
_cell.length_c   1.000
_cell.angle_alpha   90.00
_cell.angle_beta   90.00
_cell.angle_gamma   90.00
#
_symmetry.space_group_name_H-M   'P 1'
#
loop_
_entity.id
_entity.type
_entity.pdbx_description
1 polymer ?
#
loop_
_entity_poly.entity_id
_entity_poly.type
_entity_poly.pdbx_seq_one_letter_code
_entity_poly.pdbx_strand_id
1 'polypeptide(L)'
;CIELNAVLTSLDLSNNQLCGVDFRHRQQSSGTYDPSGIQAIAAALRGSAVLTECSLLKNSFDAESAKILAKIGTEKQIMLSGIKRDQTKANFYGQRLDPADAILIASDLPFMAVLKSIDLSDNNLTNRGKDMSGIQA
;
A
#
# COMPACT_ATOMS: atom_id res chain seq x y z
N CYS A 1 12.22 17.05 12.16
CA CYS A 1 11.62 17.13 10.81
C CYS A 1 12.51 16.34 9.87
N ILE A 2 12.01 15.26 9.27
CA ILE A 2 12.77 14.57 8.21
C ILE A 2 12.82 15.57 7.05
N GLU A 3 14.01 16.07 6.73
CA GLU A 3 14.22 16.91 5.56
C GLU A 3 13.76 16.11 4.34
N LEU A 4 12.58 16.47 3.83
CA LEU A 4 11.99 15.84 2.67
C LEU A 4 12.88 16.20 1.48
N ASN A 5 13.65 15.19 1.09
CA ASN A 5 14.58 15.18 -0.02
C ASN A 5 13.88 15.74 -1.26
N ALA A 6 14.19 16.99 -1.64
CA ALA A 6 13.45 17.76 -2.64
C ALA A 6 13.54 17.21 -4.08
N VAL A 7 14.20 16.06 -4.26
CA VAL A 7 14.46 15.41 -5.54
C VAL A 7 13.94 13.96 -5.56
N LEU A 8 13.50 13.42 -4.44
CA LEU A 8 13.08 12.01 -4.38
C LEU A 8 11.67 11.85 -4.95
N THR A 9 11.60 11.36 -6.19
CA THR A 9 10.33 11.12 -6.90
C THR A 9 9.74 9.73 -6.65
N SER A 10 10.58 8.77 -6.28
CA SER A 10 10.18 7.39 -5.99
C SER A 10 10.82 6.89 -4.70
N LEU A 11 10.03 6.22 -3.86
CA LEU A 11 10.48 5.52 -2.67
C LEU A 11 9.82 4.14 -2.61
N ASP A 12 10.58 3.10 -2.28
CA ASP A 12 10.02 1.75 -2.04
C ASP A 12 10.21 1.41 -0.57
N LEU A 13 9.09 1.34 0.16
CA LEU A 13 9.02 0.90 1.54
C LEU A 13 8.28 -0.43 1.65
N SER A 14 8.07 -1.16 0.56
CA SER A 14 7.33 -2.41 0.59
C SER A 14 8.07 -3.48 1.39
N ASN A 15 7.34 -4.46 1.94
CA ASN A 15 7.89 -5.57 2.73
C ASN A 15 8.62 -5.16 4.01
N ASN A 16 8.23 -4.04 4.63
CA ASN A 16 8.75 -3.64 5.94
C ASN A 16 7.73 -3.97 7.05
N GLN A 17 8.09 -3.67 8.29
CA GLN A 17 7.23 -3.84 9.47
C GLN A 17 6.88 -2.46 10.05
N LEU A 18 6.37 -1.56 9.20
CA LEU A 18 6.15 -0.16 9.58
C LEU A 18 5.14 0.02 10.72
N CYS A 19 4.30 -0.99 10.98
CA CYS A 19 3.38 -1.03 12.11
C CYS A 19 3.92 -1.79 13.34
N GLY A 20 5.19 -2.17 13.36
CA GLY A 20 5.82 -2.85 14.50
C GLY A 20 5.34 -4.28 14.76
N VAL A 21 4.61 -4.86 13.80
CA VAL A 21 4.02 -6.20 13.88
C VAL A 21 4.51 -7.06 12.73
N ASP A 22 4.88 -8.30 13.04
CA ASP A 22 5.18 -9.31 12.03
C ASP A 22 4.03 -10.31 11.91
N PHE A 23 3.22 -10.22 10.85
CA PHE A 23 2.21 -11.23 10.55
C PHE A 23 2.71 -12.28 9.53
N ARG A 24 3.99 -12.27 9.15
CA ARG A 24 4.54 -13.23 8.19
C ARG A 24 4.45 -14.68 8.69
N HIS A 25 4.34 -14.87 10.01
CA HIS A 25 4.12 -16.16 10.64
C HIS A 25 2.67 -16.32 11.10
N ARG A 26 1.89 -17.10 10.34
CA ARG A 26 0.46 -17.45 10.55
C ARG A 26 0.10 -18.02 11.95
N GLN A 27 1.08 -18.28 12.81
CA GLN A 27 0.89 -18.86 14.13
C GLN A 27 1.36 -17.98 15.30
N GLN A 28 2.08 -16.89 15.01
CA GLN A 28 2.55 -15.99 16.06
C GLN A 28 2.85 -14.62 15.47
N SER A 29 1.92 -13.68 15.66
CA SER A 29 2.22 -12.26 15.45
C SER A 29 3.15 -11.81 16.58
N SER A 30 4.40 -11.48 16.26
CA SER A 30 5.32 -10.86 17.22
C SER A 30 5.31 -9.35 17.03
N GLY A 31 5.20 -8.61 18.14
CA GLY A 31 5.21 -7.15 18.15
C GLY A 31 3.87 -6.54 18.55
N THR A 32 3.87 -5.24 18.75
CA THR A 32 2.71 -4.45 19.15
C THR A 32 2.38 -3.51 18.01
N TYR A 33 1.12 -3.49 17.57
CA TYR A 33 0.69 -2.57 16.53
C TYR A 33 0.88 -1.12 16.99
N ASP A 34 1.75 -0.40 16.29
CA ASP A 34 2.00 1.02 16.55
C ASP A 34 1.54 1.88 15.37
N PRO A 35 0.46 2.67 15.54
CA PRO A 35 -0.02 3.58 14.51
C PRO A 35 0.89 4.80 14.32
N SER A 36 1.89 5.03 15.19
CA SER A 36 2.82 6.16 15.06
C SER A 36 3.62 6.10 13.74
N GLY A 37 3.97 4.89 13.29
CA GLY A 37 4.65 4.68 12.00
C GLY A 37 3.78 5.14 10.82
N ILE A 38 2.48 4.84 10.86
CA ILE A 38 1.52 5.29 9.82
C ILE A 38 1.38 6.81 9.83
N GLN A 39 1.33 7.43 11.01
CA GLN A 39 1.28 8.91 11.12
C GLN A 39 2.53 9.55 10.52
N ALA A 40 3.72 8.97 10.74
CA ALA A 40 4.96 9.45 10.16
C ALA A 40 4.97 9.34 8.63
N ILE A 41 4.52 8.20 8.08
CA ILE A 41 4.39 8.00 6.63
C ILE A 41 3.38 8.98 6.04
N ALA A 42 2.21 9.13 6.66
CA ALA A 42 1.19 10.08 6.23
C ALA A 42 1.71 11.52 6.22
N ALA A 43 2.48 11.92 7.24
CA ALA A 43 3.13 13.23 7.30
C ALA A 43 4.17 13.40 6.17
N ALA A 44 4.97 12.37 5.90
CA ALA A 44 5.96 12.40 4.82
C ALA A 44 5.31 12.52 3.44
N LEU A 45 4.26 11.74 3.17
CA LEU A 45 3.48 11.82 1.92
C LEU A 45 2.84 13.20 1.74
N ARG A 46 2.30 13.79 2.81
CA ARG A 46 1.68 15.12 2.76
C ARG A 46 2.69 16.24 2.54
N GLY A 47 3.85 16.13 3.17
CA GLY A 47 4.92 17.13 3.10
C GLY A 47 5.72 17.08 1.82
N SER A 48 5.75 15.94 1.11
CA SER A 48 6.45 15.84 -0.16
C SER A 48 5.71 16.61 -1.26
N ALA A 49 6.44 17.43 -2.01
CA ALA A 49 5.93 18.15 -3.17
C ALA A 49 6.28 17.46 -4.51
N VAL A 50 7.24 16.53 -4.49
CA VAL A 50 7.83 15.93 -5.70
C VAL A 50 7.67 14.42 -5.79
N LEU A 51 7.28 13.76 -4.70
CA LEU A 51 7.10 12.32 -4.68
C LEU A 51 5.89 11.94 -5.53
N THR A 52 6.07 11.01 -6.47
CA THR A 52 5.03 10.51 -7.36
C THR A 52 4.76 9.02 -7.17
N GLU A 53 5.69 8.31 -6.51
CA GLU A 53 5.66 6.88 -6.25
C GLU A 53 6.19 6.59 -4.83
N CYS A 54 5.44 5.84 -4.03
CA CYS A 54 5.80 5.42 -2.68
C CYS A 54 5.21 4.03 -2.41
N SER A 55 5.91 2.96 -2.77
CA SER A 55 5.37 1.60 -2.59
C SER A 55 5.29 1.25 -1.10
N LEU A 56 4.07 0.96 -0.62
CA LEU A 56 3.78 0.67 0.79
C LEU A 56 3.25 -0.75 1.01
N LEU A 57 3.21 -1.60 -0.01
CA LEU A 57 2.64 -2.95 0.12
C LEU A 57 3.41 -3.83 1.12
N LYS A 58 2.72 -4.80 1.71
CA LYS A 58 3.27 -5.80 2.65
C LYS A 58 3.89 -5.17 3.89
N ASN A 59 3.24 -4.13 4.42
CA ASN A 59 3.61 -3.46 5.66
C ASN A 59 2.68 -3.75 6.84
N SER A 60 1.73 -4.68 6.66
CA SER A 60 0.84 -5.12 7.74
C SER A 60 -0.01 -4.00 8.33
N PHE A 61 -0.49 -3.09 7.47
CA PHE A 61 -1.46 -2.08 7.88
C PHE A 61 -2.80 -2.73 8.22
N ASP A 62 -3.52 -2.15 9.17
CA ASP A 62 -4.95 -2.42 9.26
C ASP A 62 -5.72 -1.72 8.12
N ALA A 63 -6.98 -2.11 7.93
CA ALA A 63 -7.81 -1.58 6.85
C ALA A 63 -8.06 -0.06 6.98
N GLU A 64 -8.19 0.46 8.20
CA GLU A 64 -8.43 1.89 8.43
C GLU A 64 -7.21 2.75 8.09
N SER A 65 -6.02 2.25 8.41
CA SER A 65 -4.75 2.89 8.10
C SER A 65 -4.46 2.88 6.61
N ALA A 66 -4.75 1.76 5.93
CA ALA A 66 -4.69 1.70 4.47
C ALA A 66 -5.64 2.69 3.81
N LYS A 67 -6.87 2.87 4.30
CA LYS A 67 -7.80 3.90 3.78
C LYS A 67 -7.26 5.32 3.96
N ILE A 68 -6.64 5.62 5.10
CA ILE A 68 -6.02 6.94 5.34
C ILE A 68 -4.87 7.18 4.36
N LEU A 69 -3.98 6.20 4.19
CA LEU A 69 -2.86 6.28 3.26
C LEU A 69 -3.35 6.40 1.81
N ALA A 70 -4.31 5.57 1.40
CA ALA A 70 -4.95 5.61 0.09
C ALA A 70 -5.56 6.99 -0.20
N LYS A 71 -6.29 7.58 0.75
CA LYS A 71 -6.84 8.93 0.60
C LYS A 71 -5.74 9.96 0.35
N ILE A 72 -4.65 9.92 1.10
CA ILE A 72 -3.50 10.83 0.92
C ILE A 72 -2.84 10.58 -0.45
N GLY A 73 -2.65 9.32 -0.85
CA GLY A 73 -2.13 8.92 -2.15
C GLY A 73 -2.96 9.49 -3.29
N THR A 74 -4.29 9.37 -3.22
CA THR A 74 -5.22 9.95 -4.20
C THR A 74 -5.15 11.47 -4.24
N GLU A 75 -5.18 12.15 -3.08
CA GLU A 75 -5.10 13.61 -2.99
C GLU A 75 -3.78 14.17 -3.56
N LYS A 76 -2.69 13.44 -3.38
CA LYS A 76 -1.34 13.82 -3.83
C LYS A 76 -0.92 13.21 -5.16
N GLN A 77 -1.75 12.33 -5.72
CA GLN A 77 -1.43 11.51 -6.90
C GLN A 77 -0.10 10.74 -6.73
N ILE A 78 0.08 10.09 -5.57
CA ILE A 78 1.24 9.24 -5.28
C ILE A 78 0.81 7.78 -5.47
N MET A 79 1.55 7.03 -6.29
CA MET A 79 1.32 5.60 -6.47
C MET A 79 1.80 4.84 -5.23
N LEU A 80 0.92 4.11 -4.54
CA LEU A 80 1.21 3.42 -3.28
C LEU A 80 1.49 1.91 -3.44
N SER A 81 1.18 1.35 -4.60
CA SER A 81 1.27 -0.09 -4.87
C SER A 81 2.57 -0.54 -5.55
N GLY A 82 3.36 0.42 -6.05
CA GLY A 82 4.51 0.15 -6.90
C GLY A 82 4.15 -0.17 -8.36
N ILE A 83 2.87 -0.09 -8.75
CA ILE A 83 2.48 -0.08 -10.16
C ILE A 83 2.94 1.23 -10.79
N LYS A 84 3.62 1.15 -11.94
CA LYS A 84 4.07 2.31 -12.70
C LYS A 84 3.01 2.75 -13.70
N ARG A 85 2.85 4.05 -13.90
CA ARG A 85 1.79 4.65 -14.75
C ARG A 85 1.77 4.16 -16.20
N ASP A 86 2.90 3.70 -16.71
CA ASP A 86 3.08 3.19 -18.07
C ASP A 86 2.95 1.65 -18.18
N GLN A 87 2.72 0.95 -17.07
CA GLN A 87 2.53 -0.49 -17.09
C GLN A 87 1.17 -0.90 -17.65
N THR A 88 1.21 -1.82 -18.62
CA THR A 88 0.00 -2.42 -19.21
C THR A 88 -0.46 -3.68 -18.49
N LYS A 89 0.42 -4.30 -17.69
CA LYS A 89 0.13 -5.47 -16.88
C LYS A 89 0.85 -5.36 -15.53
N ALA A 90 0.17 -5.73 -14.45
CA ALA A 90 0.74 -5.85 -13.11
C ALA A 90 0.55 -7.28 -12.59
N ASN A 91 1.61 -7.86 -12.01
CA ASN A 91 1.57 -9.22 -11.49
C ASN A 91 1.88 -9.24 -9.99
N PHE A 92 0.87 -9.58 -9.20
CA PHE A 92 0.94 -9.76 -7.76
C PHE A 92 0.62 -11.21 -7.34
N TYR A 93 0.69 -12.17 -8.26
CA TYR A 93 0.42 -13.58 -7.98
C TYR A 93 1.21 -14.08 -6.75
N GLY A 94 0.53 -14.69 -5.78
CA GLY A 94 1.17 -15.41 -4.68
C GLY A 94 2.00 -14.53 -3.74
N GLN A 95 1.85 -13.20 -3.79
CA GLN A 95 2.67 -12.27 -3.01
C GLN A 95 2.27 -12.15 -1.54
N ARG A 96 1.28 -12.94 -1.10
CA ARG A 96 0.71 -12.92 0.26
C ARG A 96 0.15 -11.56 0.65
N LEU A 97 -0.38 -10.83 -0.32
CA LEU A 97 -1.06 -9.56 -0.08
C LEU A 97 -2.28 -9.76 0.80
N ASP A 98 -2.53 -8.80 1.69
CA ASP A 98 -3.68 -8.78 2.58
C ASP A 98 -4.77 -7.79 2.09
N PRO A 99 -5.92 -7.66 2.77
CA PRO A 99 -6.95 -6.71 2.35
C PRO A 99 -6.48 -5.24 2.38
N ALA A 100 -5.52 -4.89 3.25
CA ALA A 100 -4.98 -3.55 3.34
C ALA A 100 -4.12 -3.22 2.12
N ASP A 101 -3.32 -4.17 1.64
CA ASP A 101 -2.59 -4.06 0.37
C ASP A 101 -3.54 -3.86 -0.81
N ALA A 102 -4.67 -4.56 -0.83
CA ALA A 102 -5.68 -4.42 -1.88
C ALA A 102 -6.27 -2.99 -1.94
N ILE A 103 -6.48 -2.36 -0.79
CA ILE A 103 -6.95 -0.96 -0.69
C ILE A 103 -5.94 0.00 -1.33
N LEU A 104 -4.65 -0.20 -1.08
CA LEU A 104 -3.57 0.62 -1.67
C LEU A 104 -3.44 0.40 -3.18
N ILE A 105 -3.60 -0.85 -3.65
CA ILE A 105 -3.63 -1.15 -5.09
C ILE A 105 -4.84 -0.47 -5.74
N ALA A 106 -6.01 -0.53 -5.12
CA ALA A 106 -7.23 0.07 -5.64
C ALA A 106 -7.11 1.60 -5.79
N SER A 107 -6.43 2.29 -4.85
CA SER A 107 -6.24 3.75 -4.95
C SER A 107 -5.38 4.20 -6.12
N ASP A 108 -4.52 3.32 -6.63
CA ASP A 108 -3.62 3.63 -7.75
C ASP A 108 -4.31 3.48 -9.12
N LEU A 109 -5.34 2.63 -9.22
CA LEU A 109 -5.98 2.27 -10.49
C LEU A 109 -6.58 3.44 -11.27
N PRO A 110 -7.22 4.45 -10.63
CA PRO A 110 -7.75 5.61 -11.35
C PRO A 110 -6.69 6.40 -12.14
N PHE A 111 -5.42 6.27 -11.76
CA PHE A 111 -4.28 6.95 -12.41
C PHE A 111 -3.63 6.10 -13.51
N MET A 112 -4.16 4.90 -13.78
CA MET A 112 -3.60 3.91 -14.70
C MET A 112 -4.33 3.91 -16.05
N ALA A 113 -3.93 4.81 -16.94
CA ALA A 113 -4.59 4.95 -18.25
C ALA A 113 -4.37 3.76 -19.21
N VAL A 114 -3.27 3.01 -19.05
CA VAL A 114 -2.85 1.96 -20.00
C VAL A 114 -2.89 0.54 -19.42
N LEU A 115 -3.24 0.38 -18.14
CA LEU A 115 -3.28 -0.92 -17.48
C LEU A 115 -4.46 -1.75 -17.98
N LYS A 116 -4.17 -2.96 -18.45
CA LYS A 116 -5.16 -3.87 -19.03
C LYS A 116 -5.46 -5.08 -18.16
N SER A 117 -4.53 -5.47 -17.31
CA SER A 117 -4.71 -6.65 -16.45
C SER A 117 -3.88 -6.54 -15.18
N ILE A 118 -4.48 -6.97 -14.07
CA ILE A 118 -3.80 -7.17 -12.79
C ILE A 118 -4.04 -8.62 -12.37
N ASP A 119 -2.97 -9.35 -12.07
CA ASP A 119 -3.08 -10.65 -11.46
C ASP A 119 -2.92 -10.53 -9.93
N LEU A 120 -4.02 -10.74 -9.21
CA LEU A 120 -4.06 -10.75 -7.75
C LEU A 120 -4.29 -12.17 -7.18
N SER A 121 -4.17 -13.20 -8.01
CA SER A 121 -4.45 -14.59 -7.63
C SER A 121 -3.50 -15.10 -6.54
N ASP A 122 -3.95 -16.09 -5.77
CA ASP A 122 -3.18 -16.72 -4.68
C ASP A 122 -2.70 -15.73 -3.59
N ASN A 123 -3.47 -14.66 -3.36
CA ASN A 123 -3.28 -13.73 -2.23
C ASN A 123 -4.35 -13.90 -1.15
N ASN A 124 -4.16 -13.23 -0.02
CA ASN A 124 -5.05 -13.25 1.14
C ASN A 124 -5.94 -11.98 1.21
N LEU A 125 -6.48 -11.54 0.07
CA LEU A 125 -7.21 -10.26 -0.07
C LEU A 125 -8.57 -10.24 0.63
N THR A 126 -9.06 -11.40 1.03
CA THR A 126 -10.35 -11.63 1.69
C THR A 126 -10.21 -12.87 2.58
N ASN A 127 -11.23 -13.19 3.38
CA ASN A 127 -11.32 -14.49 4.04
C ASN A 127 -11.61 -15.63 3.04
N ARG A 128 -10.73 -15.83 2.04
CA ARG A 128 -10.90 -16.76 0.90
C ARG A 128 -12.23 -16.58 0.17
N GLY A 129 -12.63 -15.35 -0.09
CA GLY A 129 -13.90 -15.00 -0.76
C GLY A 129 -15.14 -15.03 0.12
N LYS A 130 -15.03 -15.32 1.43
CA LYS A 130 -16.19 -15.30 2.35
C LYS A 130 -16.59 -13.90 2.80
N ASP A 131 -15.66 -12.95 2.79
CA ASP A 131 -15.90 -11.57 3.17
C ASP A 131 -15.25 -10.67 2.12
N MET A 132 -16.09 -9.99 1.34
CA MET A 132 -15.68 -9.00 0.33
C MET A 132 -16.03 -7.56 0.75
N SER A 133 -16.50 -7.35 1.98
CA SER A 133 -17.00 -6.05 2.44
C SER A 133 -15.90 -4.96 2.50
N GLY A 134 -14.63 -5.37 2.57
CA GLY A 134 -13.46 -4.48 2.57
C GLY A 134 -12.95 -4.08 1.17
N ILE A 135 -13.43 -4.71 0.09
CA ILE A 135 -13.07 -4.38 -1.29
C ILE A 135 -14.24 -3.61 -1.90
N GLN A 136 -14.22 -2.28 -1.76
CA GLN A 136 -15.21 -1.43 -2.42
C GLN A 136 -14.67 -0.99 -3.79
N ALA A 137 -15.52 -1.09 -4.81
CA ALA A 137 -15.24 -0.71 -6.19
C ALA A 137 -15.12 0.80 -6.38
#